data_AF-L1J2P8-F1
#
_entry.id   AF-L1J2P8-F1
#
_cell.length_a   1.000
_cell.length_b   1.000
_cell.length_c   1.000
_cell.angle_alpha   90.00
_cell.angle_beta   90.00
_cell.angle_gamma   90.00
#
_symmetry.space_group_name_H-M   'P 1'
#
loop_
_entity.id
_entity.type
_entity.pdbx_description
1 polymer ?
#
loop_
_entity_poly.entity_id
_entity_poly.type
_entity_poly.pdbx_seq_one_letter_code
_entity_poly.pdbx_strand_id
1 'polypeptide(L)'
;QSMLQEDSFDAVILSNIEQKVAFLNQRRKAEHIAAFCGASARGELENMKRFLRIGIHVDETDANGRTALHIAACEGQVEAVKLLLGHGASPSIRDNYHNTPLNDAVRHCHDEIAGILRDQQ
;
A
#
# COMPACT_ATOMS: atom_id res chain seq x y z
N GLN A 1 33.40 36.85 27.60
CA GLN A 1 32.06 36.24 27.47
C GLN A 1 31.66 36.28 26.01
N SER A 2 31.60 35.14 25.33
CA SER A 2 30.77 34.88 24.13
C SER A 2 31.28 33.59 23.44
N MET A 3 30.89 32.40 23.92
CA MET A 3 31.24 31.15 23.23
C MET A 3 30.31 29.98 23.59
N LEU A 4 28.99 30.20 23.73
CA LEU A 4 28.03 29.13 24.06
C LEU A 4 26.62 29.39 23.52
N GLN A 5 26.46 29.87 22.27
CA GLN A 5 25.12 30.06 21.70
C GLN A 5 24.91 29.55 20.26
N GLU A 6 25.96 29.17 19.53
CA GLU A 6 25.81 28.72 18.13
C GLU A 6 25.43 27.23 18.01
N ASP A 7 25.94 26.35 18.89
CA ASP A 7 25.64 24.89 18.85
C ASP A 7 24.15 24.57 19.05
N SER A 8 23.39 25.47 19.71
CA SER A 8 21.95 25.28 19.94
C SER A 8 21.10 25.58 18.71
N PHE A 9 21.55 26.46 17.81
CA PHE A 9 20.74 26.89 16.67
C PHE A 9 20.80 25.85 15.54
N ASP A 10 21.99 25.29 15.28
CA ASP A 10 22.18 24.22 14.31
C ASP A 10 21.46 22.93 14.70
N ALA A 11 21.43 22.58 16.00
CA ALA A 11 20.68 21.44 16.50
C ALA A 11 19.15 21.62 16.33
N VAL A 12 18.63 22.83 16.53
CA VAL A 12 17.20 23.14 16.31
C VAL A 12 16.86 23.15 14.81
N ILE A 13 17.73 23.69 13.96
CA ILE A 13 17.57 23.67 12.51
C ILE A 13 17.59 22.22 11.99
N LEU A 14 18.55 21.40 12.42
CA LEU A 14 18.64 19.97 12.07
C LEU A 14 17.39 19.20 12.52
N SER A 15 16.96 19.38 13.77
CA SER A 15 15.71 18.80 14.28
C SER A 15 14.50 19.21 13.43
N ASN A 16 14.38 20.47 13.05
CA ASN A 16 13.27 20.95 12.21
C ASN A 16 13.32 20.38 10.78
N ILE A 17 14.52 20.23 10.20
CA ILE A 17 14.70 19.62 8.88
C ILE A 17 14.37 18.13 8.93
N GLU A 18 14.86 17.39 9.93
CA GLU A 18 14.55 15.97 10.11
C GLU A 18 13.04 15.74 10.29
N GLN A 19 12.38 16.54 11.12
CA GLN A 19 10.92 16.52 11.28
C GLN A 19 10.19 16.80 9.94
N LYS A 20 10.67 17.79 9.17
CA LYS A 20 10.10 18.11 7.86
C LYS A 20 10.30 16.98 6.85
N VAL A 21 11.49 16.38 6.81
CA VAL A 21 11.82 15.24 5.93
C VAL A 21 11.01 14.01 6.31
N ALA A 22 10.88 13.70 7.61
CA ALA A 22 10.03 12.61 8.09
C ALA A 22 8.57 12.81 7.68
N PHE A 23 8.04 14.03 7.84
CA PHE A 23 6.68 14.38 7.40
C PHE A 23 6.50 14.23 5.88
N LEU A 24 7.46 14.70 5.08
CA LEU A 24 7.42 14.56 3.62
C LEU A 24 7.51 13.09 3.18
N ASN A 25 8.32 12.28 3.86
CA ASN A 25 8.42 10.84 3.58
C ASN A 25 7.11 10.11 3.89
N GLN A 26 6.42 10.47 4.98
CA GLN A 26 5.09 9.91 5.28
C GLN A 26 4.05 10.28 4.22
N ARG A 27 4.01 11.54 3.77
CA ARG A 27 3.13 11.96 2.67
C ARG A 27 3.40 11.19 1.39
N ARG A 28 4.68 11.06 1.01
CA ARG A 28 5.08 10.30 -0.18
C ARG A 28 4.68 8.84 -0.08
N LYS A 29 4.78 8.23 1.11
CA LYS A 29 4.33 6.86 1.34
C LYS A 29 2.83 6.71 1.05
N ALA A 30 1.99 7.59 1.59
CA ALA A 30 0.54 7.54 1.36
C ALA A 30 0.16 7.76 -0.12
N GLU A 31 0.82 8.72 -0.79
CA GLU A 31 0.62 8.98 -2.23
C GLU A 31 1.00 7.77 -3.09
N HIS A 32 2.12 7.11 -2.76
CA HIS A 32 2.56 5.90 -3.45
C HIS A 32 1.63 4.71 -3.22
N ILE A 33 1.12 4.50 -2.01
CA ILE A 33 0.14 3.46 -1.71
C ILE A 33 -1.15 3.71 -2.51
N ALA A 34 -1.66 4.94 -2.49
CA ALA A 34 -2.85 5.30 -3.27
C ALA A 34 -2.65 5.06 -4.77
N ALA A 35 -1.47 5.40 -5.31
CA ALA A 35 -1.12 5.12 -6.71
C ALA A 35 -1.02 3.62 -6.99
N PHE A 36 -0.46 2.82 -6.08
CA PHE A 36 -0.36 1.37 -6.19
C PHE A 36 -1.73 0.69 -6.16
N CYS A 37 -2.61 1.07 -5.24
CA CYS A 37 -4.00 0.63 -5.20
C CYS A 37 -4.75 1.03 -6.47
N GLY A 38 -4.56 2.26 -6.97
CA GLY A 38 -5.16 2.72 -8.22
C GLY A 38 -4.68 1.93 -9.45
N ALA A 39 -3.40 1.59 -9.51
CA ALA A 39 -2.86 0.72 -10.56
C ALA A 39 -3.46 -0.70 -10.48
N SER A 40 -3.69 -1.20 -9.26
CA SER A 40 -4.33 -2.51 -9.02
C SER A 40 -5.80 -2.52 -9.48
N ALA A 41 -6.53 -1.43 -9.25
CA ALA A 41 -7.92 -1.27 -9.73
C ALA A 41 -8.04 -1.35 -11.26
N ARG A 42 -7.05 -0.77 -11.97
CA ARG A 42 -7.04 -0.71 -13.44
C ARG A 42 -6.35 -1.91 -14.09
N GLY A 43 -5.77 -2.82 -13.31
CA GLY A 43 -4.99 -3.95 -13.85
C GLY A 43 -3.67 -3.53 -14.52
N GLU A 44 -3.07 -2.41 -14.13
CA GLU A 44 -1.83 -1.89 -14.71
C GLU A 44 -0.60 -2.64 -14.16
N LEU A 45 -0.41 -3.89 -14.59
CA LEU A 45 0.62 -4.80 -14.06
C LEU A 45 2.03 -4.21 -14.07
N GLU A 46 2.42 -3.50 -15.14
CA GLU A 46 3.76 -2.90 -15.24
C GLU A 46 3.98 -1.79 -14.21
N ASN A 47 2.95 -0.98 -13.93
CA ASN A 47 3.02 0.03 -12.88
C ASN A 47 3.07 -0.64 -11.51
N MET A 48 2.26 -1.69 -11.28
CA MET A 48 2.30 -2.47 -10.03
C MET A 48 3.70 -3.05 -9.77
N LYS A 49 4.34 -3.68 -10.77
CA LYS A 49 5.72 -4.19 -10.65
C LYS A 49 6.71 -3.07 -10.33
N ARG A 50 6.56 -1.91 -10.97
CA ARG A 50 7.43 -0.76 -10.71
C ARG A 50 7.30 -0.28 -9.27
N PHE A 51 6.08 -0.21 -8.74
CA PHE A 51 5.81 0.16 -7.35
C PHE A 51 6.43 -0.83 -6.35
N LEU A 52 6.30 -2.13 -6.60
CA LEU A 52 6.94 -3.16 -5.79
C LEU A 52 8.48 -3.04 -5.80
N ARG A 53 9.09 -2.69 -6.96
CA ARG A 53 10.54 -2.43 -7.05
C ARG A 53 11.00 -1.18 -6.30
N ILE A 54 10.12 -0.19 -6.12
CA ILE A 54 10.41 1.04 -5.35
C ILE A 54 10.37 0.75 -3.83
N GLY A 55 9.96 -0.46 -3.43
CA GLY A 55 9.94 -0.90 -2.04
C GLY A 55 8.59 -0.71 -1.35
N ILE A 56 7.51 -0.51 -2.11
CA ILE A 56 6.15 -0.60 -1.55
C ILE A 56 5.88 -2.04 -1.20
N HIS A 57 5.51 -2.29 0.06
CA HIS A 57 5.16 -3.62 0.50
C HIS A 57 3.77 -4.00 -0.01
N VAL A 58 3.61 -5.27 -0.40
CA VAL A 58 2.40 -5.75 -1.11
C VAL A 58 1.14 -5.67 -0.24
N ASP A 59 1.32 -5.78 1.08
CA ASP A 59 0.26 -5.74 2.09
C ASP A 59 0.05 -4.32 2.68
N GLU A 60 0.67 -3.29 2.10
CA GLU A 60 0.38 -1.90 2.52
C GLU A 60 -1.08 -1.56 2.26
N THR A 61 -1.68 -0.87 3.23
CA THR A 61 -3.09 -0.55 3.25
C THR A 61 -3.33 0.92 2.91
N ASP A 62 -4.40 1.19 2.16
CA ASP A 62 -4.93 2.54 1.97
C ASP A 62 -5.56 3.10 3.26
N ALA A 63 -6.10 4.31 3.19
CA ALA A 63 -6.76 4.97 4.33
C ALA A 63 -7.99 4.21 4.87
N ASN A 64 -8.55 3.27 4.11
CA ASN A 64 -9.68 2.42 4.49
C ASN A 64 -9.23 1.05 5.00
N GLY A 65 -7.93 0.83 5.19
CA GLY A 65 -7.39 -0.48 5.58
C GLY A 65 -7.36 -1.49 4.44
N ARG A 66 -7.65 -1.08 3.19
CA ARG A 66 -7.69 -2.00 2.05
C ARG A 66 -6.31 -2.16 1.44
N THR A 67 -5.92 -3.39 1.21
CA THR A 67 -4.69 -3.71 0.45
C THR A 67 -4.95 -3.63 -1.05
N ALA A 68 -3.87 -3.62 -1.85
CA ALA A 68 -3.98 -3.77 -3.30
C ALA A 68 -4.77 -5.02 -3.73
N LEU A 69 -4.73 -6.09 -2.92
CA LEU A 69 -5.46 -7.34 -3.18
C LEU A 69 -6.98 -7.16 -3.02
N HIS A 70 -7.45 -6.39 -2.04
CA HIS A 70 -8.86 -6.02 -1.91
C HIS A 70 -9.35 -5.30 -3.16
N ILE A 71 -8.59 -4.31 -3.62
CA ILE A 71 -8.95 -3.50 -4.78
C ILE A 71 -8.97 -4.35 -6.06
N ALA A 72 -7.94 -5.16 -6.29
CA ALA A 72 -7.89 -6.04 -7.46
C ALA A 72 -9.04 -7.07 -7.45
N ALA A 73 -9.41 -7.59 -6.28
CA ALA A 73 -10.51 -8.52 -6.11
C ALA A 73 -11.88 -7.87 -6.32
N CYS A 74 -12.07 -6.64 -5.81
CA CYS A 74 -13.28 -5.84 -5.98
C CYS A 74 -13.53 -5.45 -7.45
N GLU A 75 -12.47 -5.16 -8.21
CA GLU A 75 -12.55 -4.69 -9.60
C GLU A 75 -12.44 -5.83 -10.63
N GLY A 76 -12.34 -7.08 -10.19
CA GLY A 76 -12.30 -8.23 -11.10
C GLY A 76 -10.97 -8.42 -11.84
N GLN A 77 -9.86 -7.88 -11.33
CA GLN A 77 -8.56 -7.87 -12.00
C GLN A 77 -7.77 -9.15 -11.71
N VAL A 78 -8.09 -10.23 -12.43
CA VAL A 78 -7.50 -11.58 -12.25
C VAL A 78 -5.97 -11.57 -12.28
N GLU A 79 -5.36 -10.94 -13.29
CA GLU A 79 -3.90 -10.93 -13.43
C GLU A 79 -3.21 -10.09 -12.35
N ALA A 80 -3.87 -9.04 -11.87
CA ALA A 80 -3.38 -8.25 -10.74
C ALA A 80 -3.41 -9.09 -9.45
N VAL A 81 -4.48 -9.85 -9.21
CA VAL A 81 -4.59 -10.79 -8.08
C VAL A 81 -3.46 -11.82 -8.13
N LYS A 82 -3.26 -12.49 -9.26
CA LYS A 82 -2.17 -13.48 -9.43
C LYS A 82 -0.79 -12.86 -9.17
N LEU A 83 -0.56 -11.65 -9.68
CA LEU A 83 0.69 -10.93 -9.47
C LEU A 83 0.93 -10.63 -7.98
N LEU A 84 -0.09 -10.12 -7.28
CA LEU A 84 0.00 -9.79 -5.86
C LEU A 84 0.25 -11.04 -5.01
N LEU A 85 -0.50 -12.13 -5.25
CA LEU A 85 -0.28 -13.41 -4.58
C LEU A 85 1.11 -13.99 -4.87
N GLY A 86 1.58 -13.88 -6.11
CA GLY A 86 2.94 -14.29 -6.49
C GLY A 86 4.06 -13.49 -5.80
N HIS A 87 3.75 -12.29 -5.30
CA HIS A 87 4.67 -11.48 -4.48
C HIS A 87 4.42 -11.65 -2.97
N GLY A 88 3.60 -12.61 -2.56
CA GLY A 88 3.36 -12.95 -1.15
C GLY A 88 2.27 -12.13 -0.47
N ALA A 89 1.33 -11.53 -1.22
CA ALA A 89 0.18 -10.83 -0.63
C ALA A 89 -0.65 -11.75 0.28
N SER A 90 -1.03 -11.27 1.45
CA SER A 90 -1.90 -12.04 2.35
C SER A 90 -3.38 -11.89 1.99
N PRO A 91 -4.08 -12.99 1.65
CA PRO A 91 -5.53 -12.96 1.38
C PRO A 91 -6.39 -12.87 2.64
N SER A 92 -5.78 -12.90 3.83
CA SER A 92 -6.47 -12.88 5.13
C SER A 92 -6.60 -11.50 5.76
N ILE A 93 -5.90 -10.49 5.21
CA ILE A 93 -5.94 -9.12 5.75
C ILE A 93 -7.37 -8.60 5.66
N ARG A 94 -7.79 -7.90 6.72
CA ARG A 94 -9.12 -7.31 6.82
C ARG A 94 -9.02 -5.79 6.70
N ASP A 95 -9.94 -5.22 5.93
CA ASP A 95 -10.12 -3.78 5.88
C ASP A 95 -10.82 -3.23 7.14
N ASN A 96 -11.03 -1.92 7.19
CA ASN A 96 -11.71 -1.26 8.31
C ASN A 96 -13.18 -1.67 8.49
N TYR A 97 -13.77 -2.35 7.50
CA TYR A 97 -15.14 -2.88 7.51
C TYR A 97 -15.17 -4.38 7.80
N HIS A 98 -14.03 -4.97 8.18
CA HIS A 98 -13.85 -6.40 8.43
C HIS A 98 -14.06 -7.29 7.20
N ASN A 99 -13.97 -6.74 5.99
CA ASN A 99 -13.99 -7.50 4.75
C ASN A 99 -12.59 -8.01 4.43
N THR A 100 -12.52 -9.18 3.81
CA THR A 100 -11.31 -9.73 3.19
C THR A 100 -11.38 -9.51 1.67
N PRO A 101 -10.27 -9.65 0.93
CA PRO A 101 -10.30 -9.64 -0.53
C PRO A 101 -11.26 -10.67 -1.13
N LEU A 102 -11.44 -11.82 -0.46
CA LEU A 102 -12.41 -12.83 -0.86
C LEU A 102 -13.85 -12.32 -0.73
N ASN A 103 -14.17 -11.60 0.35
CA ASN A 103 -15.50 -11.00 0.52
C ASN A 103 -15.79 -10.01 -0.62
N ASP A 104 -14.82 -9.20 -1.02
CA ASP A 104 -14.96 -8.26 -2.12
C ASP A 104 -15.19 -9.00 -3.46
N ALA A 105 -14.39 -10.01 -3.76
CA ALA A 105 -14.58 -10.84 -4.96
C ALA A 105 -15.98 -11.47 -5.02
N VAL A 106 -16.46 -12.03 -3.90
CA VAL A 106 -17.79 -12.67 -3.84
C VAL A 106 -18.91 -11.63 -3.97
N ARG A 107 -18.81 -10.48 -3.30
CA ARG A 107 -19.84 -9.42 -3.36
C ARG A 107 -20.00 -8.83 -4.76
N HIS A 108 -18.93 -8.80 -5.52
CA HIS A 108 -18.90 -8.29 -6.89
C HIS A 108 -19.04 -9.39 -7.96
N CYS A 109 -19.34 -10.64 -7.56
CA CYS A 109 -19.55 -11.79 -8.44
C CYS A 109 -18.34 -12.15 -9.33
N HIS A 110 -17.13 -11.98 -8.79
CA HIS A 110 -15.88 -12.37 -9.45
C HIS A 110 -15.49 -13.80 -9.06
N ASP A 111 -16.21 -14.78 -9.60
CA ASP A 111 -16.10 -16.19 -9.23
C ASP A 111 -14.70 -16.78 -9.45
N GLU A 112 -14.01 -16.40 -10.52
CA GLU A 112 -12.63 -16.85 -10.80
C GLU A 112 -11.67 -16.40 -9.70
N ILE A 113 -11.75 -15.12 -9.29
CA ILE A 113 -10.91 -14.57 -8.23
C ILE A 113 -11.27 -15.19 -6.88
N ALA A 114 -12.57 -15.37 -6.61
CA ALA A 114 -13.01 -16.03 -5.38
C ALA A 114 -12.53 -17.49 -5.31
N GLY A 115 -12.41 -18.18 -6.46
CA GLY A 115 -11.76 -19.49 -6.57
C GLY A 115 -10.29 -19.42 -6.17
N ILE A 116 -9.52 -18.55 -6.85
CA ILE A 116 -8.08 -18.37 -6.59
C ILE A 116 -7.82 -18.03 -5.11
N LEU A 117 -8.60 -17.13 -4.52
CA LEU A 117 -8.43 -16.71 -3.13
C LEU A 117 -8.83 -17.79 -2.12
N ARG A 118 -9.81 -18.64 -2.43
CA ARG A 118 -10.15 -19.80 -1.59
C ARG A 118 -9.04 -20.84 -1.56
N ASP A 119 -8.32 -21.01 -2.66
CA ASP A 119 -7.19 -21.93 -2.75
C ASP A 119 -5.96 -21.45 -1.96
N GLN A 120 -5.96 -20.21 -1.48
CA GLN A 120 -4.86 -19.59 -0.73
C GLN A 120 -5.17 -19.43 0.78
N GLN A 121 -6.28 -19.98 1.28
CA GLN A 121 -6.69 -19.94 2.69
C GLN A 121 -6.34 -21.21 3.48
#